data_AF-A0A6G0VS32-F1
#
_entry.id   AF-A0A6G0VS32-F1
#
_cell.length_a   1.000
_cell.length_b   1.000
_cell.length_c   1.000
_cell.angle_alpha   90.00
_cell.angle_beta   90.00
_cell.angle_gamma   90.00
#
_symmetry.space_group_name_H-M   'P 1'
#
loop_
_entity.id
_entity.type
_entity.pdbx_description
1 polymer ?
#
loop_
_entity_poly.entity_id
_entity_poly.type
_entity_poly.pdbx_seq_one_letter_code
_entity_poly.pdbx_strand_id
1 'polypeptide(L)'
;MGKVQYAQNFRVDWLRQNEFKSWLKDVTSDSSKAFCKICCFLRIHPPNTIKPTITSLNTSRAEVALAMFVSAHCALLSVDHLGALCKSHFSGTNNTADNLHLHHDIGNGRFSILVDESTDISVIKYLGIAAIYYSTFQNKIVTTFFGLEELVECNAAAIVKAILNALKSYELDIKNVIGIGTDNASVMLATSYACSETMPRNLDFLISETYNWFSKSTLRQQAYRHIFKVMNDDHEPLKIVQACNTRWLSIESAVVRIIDQWHELKCHFDMKKNLVFLLFLRPLLSDLQRVNKLFESNSVDPTKLVNELVTLICSIGKLFVIPTFNFNPITKDFSNFLNPNPYLSYGFEKKVEELRNLKLFTNLDEKNLRSRCISFATVLVKQLQKWIPENLGILQKFGLDLINIEKIEMQWRKINLITWSNTSFAGIFWAEVKKFKDASGSNPFEELADFAFMLLALPFSNAAVEKVFSQMNLVKTKTSNRMGSNLLISILHIRSGLKRHEKCCDSYVIPDTVLHKIGTKESYINIPENELAIFEDLPI
;
A
#
# COMPACT_ATOMS: atom_id res chain seq x y z
N MET A 1 29.94 -58.71 37.66
CA MET A 1 30.86 -57.79 36.94
C MET A 1 30.04 -56.92 36.01
N GLY A 2 29.94 -55.62 36.27
CA GLY A 2 29.21 -54.67 35.41
C GLY A 2 29.98 -54.39 34.11
N LYS A 3 29.28 -54.22 32.99
CA LYS A 3 29.87 -53.85 31.70
C LYS A 3 30.58 -52.49 31.83
N VAL A 4 31.85 -52.43 31.45
CA VAL A 4 32.63 -51.20 31.35
C VAL A 4 32.00 -50.32 30.27
N GLN A 5 31.53 -49.14 30.64
CA GLN A 5 30.96 -48.16 29.73
C GLN A 5 32.13 -47.38 29.11
N TYR A 6 32.45 -47.65 27.84
CA TYR A 6 33.47 -46.89 27.13
C TYR A 6 32.94 -45.48 26.83
N ALA A 7 33.60 -44.45 27.38
CA ALA A 7 33.39 -43.07 26.95
C ALA A 7 33.97 -42.90 25.53
N GLN A 8 33.11 -42.53 24.58
CA GLN A 8 33.50 -42.36 23.19
C GLN A 8 33.88 -40.89 22.96
N ASN A 9 35.16 -40.63 22.69
CA ASN A 9 35.68 -39.27 22.46
C ASN A 9 35.29 -38.72 21.08
N PHE A 10 35.27 -37.39 20.97
CA PHE A 10 35.07 -36.68 19.72
C PHE A 10 36.11 -37.10 18.68
N ARG A 11 35.66 -37.42 17.46
CA ARG A 11 36.54 -37.78 16.35
C ARG A 11 36.63 -36.63 15.36
N VAL A 12 37.86 -36.17 15.10
CA VAL A 12 38.14 -35.08 14.14
C VAL A 12 37.62 -35.43 12.73
N ASP A 13 37.56 -36.72 12.38
CA ASP A 13 37.01 -37.19 11.10
C ASP A 13 35.54 -36.79 10.90
N TRP A 14 34.76 -36.58 11.96
CA TRP A 14 33.38 -36.09 11.87
C TRP A 14 33.32 -34.70 11.21
N LEU A 15 34.34 -33.85 11.39
CA LEU A 15 34.40 -32.54 10.74
C LEU A 15 34.60 -32.64 9.22
N ARG A 16 35.01 -33.80 8.71
CA ARG A 16 35.23 -34.06 7.28
C ARG A 16 34.04 -34.76 6.61
N GLN A 17 33.11 -35.29 7.39
CA GLN A 17 31.91 -35.94 6.88
C GLN A 17 30.87 -34.89 6.47
N ASN A 18 30.31 -35.03 5.26
CA ASN A 18 29.32 -34.11 4.71
C ASN A 18 28.08 -33.94 5.62
N GLU A 19 27.76 -34.98 6.40
CA GLU A 19 26.63 -35.02 7.33
C GLU A 19 26.81 -34.09 8.55
N PHE A 20 28.06 -33.79 8.95
CA PHE A 20 28.36 -33.09 10.20
C PHE A 20 29.15 -31.79 10.01
N LYS A 21 29.92 -31.67 8.91
CA LYS A 21 30.80 -30.51 8.63
C LYS A 21 30.09 -29.16 8.67
N SER A 22 28.82 -29.12 8.26
CA SER A 22 28.03 -27.88 8.19
C SER A 22 27.62 -27.34 9.56
N TRP A 23 27.46 -28.20 10.58
CA TRP A 23 26.90 -27.79 11.87
C TRP A 23 27.71 -28.19 13.10
N LEU A 24 28.71 -29.06 12.99
CA LEU A 24 29.52 -29.55 14.12
C LEU A 24 30.87 -28.82 14.19
N LYS A 25 31.33 -28.51 15.41
CA LYS A 25 32.64 -27.91 15.73
C LYS A 25 33.21 -28.57 16.97
N ASP A 26 34.53 -28.67 17.06
CA ASP A 26 35.24 -29.23 18.21
C ASP A 26 35.32 -28.24 19.40
N VAL A 27 35.49 -28.77 20.61
CA VAL A 27 35.77 -27.99 21.82
C VAL A 27 37.23 -28.20 22.18
N THR A 28 38.06 -27.18 22.02
CA THR A 28 39.52 -27.27 22.18
C THR A 28 39.96 -27.59 23.62
N SER A 29 39.09 -27.37 24.61
CA SER A 29 39.35 -27.64 26.03
C SER A 29 38.86 -29.00 26.55
N ASP A 30 38.04 -29.74 25.79
CA ASP A 30 37.47 -31.03 26.24
C ASP A 30 37.19 -31.97 25.04
N SER A 31 38.00 -33.02 24.92
CA SER A 31 37.95 -34.00 23.83
C SER A 31 36.75 -34.95 23.87
N SER A 32 35.91 -34.87 24.90
CA SER A 32 34.64 -35.62 25.00
C SER A 32 33.44 -34.83 24.48
N LYS A 33 33.61 -33.54 24.14
CA LYS A 33 32.51 -32.63 23.82
C LYS A 33 32.62 -32.07 22.40
N ALA A 34 31.45 -31.68 21.87
CA ALA A 34 31.34 -31.01 20.58
C ALA A 34 30.32 -29.87 20.64
N PHE A 35 30.51 -28.90 19.77
CA PHE A 35 29.70 -27.70 19.66
C PHE A 35 28.83 -27.73 18.39
N CYS A 36 27.59 -27.24 18.49
CA CYS A 36 26.73 -27.04 17.33
C CYS A 36 26.81 -25.57 16.89
N LYS A 37 27.29 -25.31 15.67
CA LYS A 37 27.40 -23.97 15.08
C LYS A 37 26.05 -23.25 14.95
N ILE A 38 24.95 -24.00 14.89
CA ILE A 38 23.61 -23.47 14.65
C ILE A 38 22.90 -23.07 15.94
N CYS A 39 23.09 -23.83 17.03
CA CYS A 39 22.32 -23.66 18.27
C CYS A 39 23.17 -23.29 19.50
N CYS A 40 24.47 -23.08 19.33
CA CYS A 40 25.42 -22.56 20.32
C CYS A 40 25.48 -23.26 21.70
N PHE A 41 25.05 -24.52 21.81
CA PHE A 41 25.03 -25.29 23.07
C PHE A 41 26.15 -26.34 23.15
N LEU A 42 26.68 -26.55 24.36
CA LEU A 42 27.63 -27.60 24.72
C LEU A 42 26.93 -28.97 24.70
N ARG A 43 27.32 -29.90 23.81
CA ARG A 43 26.74 -31.26 23.78
C ARG A 43 27.69 -32.27 24.43
N ILE A 44 27.17 -33.07 25.35
CA ILE A 44 27.96 -34.01 26.19
C ILE A 44 27.86 -35.48 25.72
N HIS A 45 27.00 -35.87 24.77
CA HIS A 45 26.78 -37.28 24.43
C HIS A 45 26.43 -37.56 22.94
N PRO A 46 26.63 -38.82 22.44
CA PRO A 46 26.98 -39.11 21.04
C PRO A 46 25.87 -38.87 19.99
N PRO A 47 26.23 -38.79 18.69
CA PRO A 47 25.34 -38.35 17.59
C PRO A 47 24.14 -39.27 17.29
N ASN A 48 24.14 -40.52 17.77
CA ASN A 48 23.15 -41.53 17.38
C ASN A 48 21.81 -41.46 18.15
N THR A 49 21.63 -40.49 19.05
CA THR A 49 20.37 -40.33 19.82
C THR A 49 19.62 -39.04 19.51
N ILE A 50 20.06 -38.25 18.53
CA ILE A 50 19.34 -37.04 18.12
C ILE A 50 18.34 -37.40 17.02
N LYS A 51 17.16 -37.88 17.41
CA LYS A 51 15.96 -37.65 16.61
C LYS A 51 15.54 -36.20 16.88
N PRO A 52 15.16 -35.39 15.86
CA PRO A 52 14.46 -34.14 16.14
C PRO A 52 13.30 -34.50 17.07
N THR A 53 13.23 -33.84 18.23
CA THR A 53 12.13 -34.06 19.16
C THR A 53 10.87 -33.70 18.40
N ILE A 54 10.09 -34.70 17.99
CA ILE A 54 8.76 -34.46 17.44
C ILE A 54 7.99 -33.84 18.60
N THR A 55 7.80 -32.52 18.57
CA THR A 55 6.98 -31.82 19.55
C THR A 55 5.61 -32.47 19.54
N SER A 56 5.05 -32.73 20.72
CA SER A 56 3.70 -33.28 20.79
C SER A 56 2.74 -32.30 20.08
N LEU A 57 1.71 -32.81 19.39
CA LEU A 57 0.76 -31.96 18.67
C LEU A 57 0.15 -30.86 19.58
N ASN A 58 0.01 -31.17 20.88
CA ASN A 58 -0.45 -30.23 21.90
C ASN A 58 0.57 -29.13 22.21
N THR A 59 1.87 -29.46 22.22
CA THR A 59 2.96 -28.49 22.40
C THR A 59 3.03 -27.56 21.17
N SER A 60 3.01 -28.11 19.96
CA SER A 60 3.00 -27.34 18.72
C SER A 60 1.78 -26.41 18.63
N ARG A 61 0.60 -26.89 19.07
CA ARG A 61 -0.62 -26.07 19.12
C ARG A 61 -0.51 -24.92 20.12
N ALA A 62 0.08 -25.15 21.29
CA ALA A 62 0.30 -24.11 22.30
C ALA A 62 1.32 -23.05 21.81
N GLU A 63 2.41 -23.48 21.18
CA GLU A 63 3.44 -22.59 20.64
C GLU A 63 2.89 -21.65 19.56
N VAL A 64 2.11 -22.17 18.60
CA VAL A 64 1.53 -21.30 17.56
C VAL A 64 0.44 -20.39 18.12
N ALA A 65 -0.36 -20.86 19.08
CA ALA A 65 -1.35 -20.02 19.74
C ALA A 65 -0.68 -18.79 20.42
N LEU A 66 0.44 -19.03 21.12
CA LEU A 66 1.26 -17.96 21.71
C LEU A 66 1.87 -17.04 20.65
N ALA A 67 2.44 -17.60 19.57
CA ALA A 67 3.02 -16.81 18.48
C ALA A 67 1.97 -15.93 17.78
N MET A 68 0.76 -16.46 17.54
CA MET A 68 -0.36 -15.69 16.98
C MET A 68 -0.82 -14.60 17.93
N PHE A 69 -0.94 -14.89 19.23
CA PHE A 69 -1.31 -13.89 20.23
C PHE A 69 -0.32 -12.74 20.28
N VAL A 70 0.97 -13.05 20.35
CA VAL A 70 2.06 -12.07 20.33
C VAL A 70 1.99 -11.21 19.07
N SER A 71 1.83 -11.85 17.91
CA SER A 71 1.81 -11.14 16.63
C SER A 71 0.58 -10.24 16.49
N ALA A 72 -0.58 -10.67 17.00
CA ALA A 72 -1.83 -9.93 16.90
C ALA A 72 -1.99 -8.83 17.97
N HIS A 73 -1.48 -9.03 19.19
CA HIS A 73 -1.87 -8.23 20.35
C HIS A 73 -0.71 -7.55 21.11
N CYS A 74 0.55 -7.91 20.86
CA CYS A 74 1.68 -7.30 21.57
C CYS A 74 2.38 -6.22 20.73
N ALA A 75 2.65 -5.07 21.34
CA ALA A 75 3.71 -4.16 20.89
C ALA A 75 5.04 -4.74 21.41
N LEU A 76 5.98 -5.05 20.52
CA LEU A 76 7.05 -6.04 20.72
C LEU A 76 8.06 -5.83 21.87
N LEU A 77 7.94 -4.75 22.66
CA LEU A 77 8.79 -4.54 23.84
C LEU A 77 8.62 -5.59 24.94
N SER A 78 7.43 -6.20 25.07
CA SER A 78 7.18 -7.29 26.03
C SER A 78 7.51 -8.69 25.48
N VAL A 79 7.93 -8.78 24.21
CA VAL A 79 8.07 -10.04 23.47
C VAL A 79 9.48 -10.59 23.53
N ASP A 80 10.52 -9.78 23.68
CA ASP A 80 11.90 -10.28 23.76
C ASP A 80 12.10 -11.14 25.01
N HIS A 81 11.60 -10.67 26.16
CA HIS A 81 11.60 -11.43 27.41
C HIS A 81 10.69 -12.66 27.33
N LEU A 82 9.51 -12.54 26.70
CA LEU A 82 8.61 -13.67 26.48
C LEU A 82 9.21 -14.70 25.53
N GLY A 83 9.95 -14.28 24.50
CA GLY A 83 10.66 -15.14 23.57
C GLY A 83 11.83 -15.86 24.24
N ALA A 84 12.55 -15.18 25.14
CA ALA A 84 13.56 -15.80 26.00
C ALA A 84 12.93 -16.80 26.99
N LEU A 85 11.80 -16.45 27.61
CA LEU A 85 11.05 -17.32 28.52
C LEU A 85 10.51 -18.54 27.78
N CYS A 86 9.93 -18.34 26.60
CA CYS A 86 9.43 -19.39 25.73
C CYS A 86 10.56 -20.31 25.28
N LYS A 87 11.75 -19.79 24.93
CA LYS A 87 12.94 -20.62 24.66
C LYS A 87 13.40 -21.43 25.88
N SER A 88 13.21 -20.91 27.10
CA SER A 88 13.58 -21.60 28.35
C SER A 88 12.57 -22.65 28.82
N HIS A 89 11.31 -22.59 28.36
CA HIS A 89 10.22 -23.44 28.86
C HIS A 89 9.50 -24.26 27.78
N PHE A 90 9.66 -23.90 26.50
CA PHE A 90 9.15 -24.62 25.34
C PHE A 90 10.32 -24.94 24.39
N SER A 91 10.50 -26.22 24.07
CA SER A 91 11.60 -26.69 23.25
C SER A 91 11.37 -26.39 21.76
N GLY A 92 11.81 -25.21 21.34
CA GLY A 92 12.24 -24.92 19.97
C GLY A 92 11.14 -24.58 18.97
N THR A 93 10.91 -23.28 18.76
CA THR A 93 10.46 -22.75 17.47
C THR A 93 10.85 -21.28 17.32
N ASN A 94 11.55 -20.95 16.23
CA ASN A 94 11.50 -19.62 15.64
C ASN A 94 10.79 -19.78 14.29
N ASN A 95 9.83 -18.89 14.03
CA ASN A 95 9.09 -18.71 12.76
C ASN A 95 8.18 -19.87 12.34
N THR A 96 6.93 -19.85 12.79
CA THR A 96 5.87 -20.70 12.23
C THR A 96 4.57 -19.91 12.09
N ALA A 97 4.50 -19.06 11.06
CA ALA A 97 3.21 -18.53 10.64
C ALA A 97 3.10 -18.02 9.20
N ASP A 98 3.98 -18.45 8.30
CA ASP A 98 3.93 -17.96 6.90
C ASP A 98 2.82 -18.61 6.05
N ASN A 99 2.00 -19.50 6.63
CA ASN A 99 1.06 -20.32 5.86
C ASN A 99 -0.40 -20.22 6.31
N LEU A 100 -0.92 -18.99 6.41
CA LEU A 100 -2.35 -18.75 6.23
C LEU A 100 -2.65 -18.77 4.72
N HIS A 101 -2.64 -19.98 4.16
CA HIS A 101 -2.57 -20.31 2.72
C HIS A 101 -3.40 -19.41 1.79
N LEU A 102 -2.78 -18.32 1.33
CA LEU A 102 -3.34 -17.45 0.31
C LEU A 102 -3.47 -18.17 -1.03
N HIS A 103 -2.45 -18.96 -1.40
CA HIS A 103 -2.46 -19.80 -2.60
C HIS A 103 -3.67 -20.76 -2.63
N HIS A 104 -4.10 -21.29 -1.49
CA HIS A 104 -5.26 -22.18 -1.43
C HIS A 104 -6.59 -21.43 -1.63
N ASP A 105 -6.68 -20.18 -1.16
CA ASP A 105 -7.87 -19.33 -1.29
C ASP A 105 -8.00 -18.74 -2.71
N ILE A 106 -6.88 -18.28 -3.30
CA ILE A 106 -6.83 -17.81 -4.70
C ILE A 106 -6.94 -18.98 -5.69
N GLY A 107 -6.20 -20.07 -5.44
CA GLY A 107 -6.07 -21.20 -6.34
C GLY A 107 -5.62 -20.79 -7.74
N ASN A 108 -6.29 -21.33 -8.76
CA ASN A 108 -6.12 -20.93 -10.16
C ASN A 108 -7.04 -19.74 -10.54
N GLY A 109 -7.61 -19.04 -9.56
CA GLY A 109 -8.46 -17.88 -9.78
C GLY A 109 -7.68 -16.68 -10.32
N ARG A 110 -8.40 -15.81 -11.03
CA ARG A 110 -7.86 -14.53 -11.50
C ARG A 110 -7.77 -13.53 -10.34
N PHE A 111 -6.70 -12.76 -10.28
CA PHE A 111 -6.47 -11.78 -9.22
C PHE A 111 -5.77 -10.53 -9.74
N SER A 112 -5.90 -9.42 -9.03
CA SER A 112 -5.13 -8.20 -9.27
C SER A 112 -4.12 -7.98 -8.17
N ILE A 113 -3.10 -7.17 -8.46
CA ILE A 113 -2.07 -6.79 -7.51
C ILE A 113 -2.15 -5.29 -7.25
N LEU A 114 -2.04 -4.89 -5.99
CA LEU A 114 -1.78 -3.52 -5.57
C LEU A 114 -0.33 -3.44 -5.11
N VAL A 115 0.41 -2.46 -5.62
CA VAL A 115 1.77 -2.20 -5.19
C VAL A 115 1.91 -0.74 -4.76
N ASP A 116 2.61 -0.55 -3.65
CA ASP A 116 2.97 0.78 -3.18
C ASP A 116 4.35 0.74 -2.50
N GLU A 117 5.05 1.86 -2.53
CA GLU A 117 6.39 2.01 -2.00
C GLU A 117 6.33 2.76 -0.67
N SER A 118 6.93 2.18 0.37
CA SER A 118 7.08 2.84 1.66
C SER A 118 8.54 2.85 2.10
N THR A 119 8.87 3.82 2.94
CA THR A 119 10.16 3.87 3.61
C THR A 119 9.91 3.66 5.09
N ASP A 120 10.52 2.63 5.66
CA ASP A 120 10.39 2.34 7.07
C ASP A 120 11.18 3.35 7.93
N ILE A 121 11.04 3.20 9.25
CA ILE A 121 11.69 4.09 10.21
C ILE A 121 13.23 3.97 10.25
N SER A 122 13.77 2.90 9.66
CA SER A 122 15.20 2.63 9.50
C SER A 122 15.73 3.11 8.13
N VAL A 123 14.93 3.87 7.37
CA VAL A 123 15.26 4.40 6.03
C VAL A 123 15.35 3.31 4.96
N ILE A 124 14.91 2.08 5.27
CA ILE A 124 14.85 0.98 4.32
C ILE A 124 13.58 1.14 3.49
N LYS A 125 13.71 1.00 2.17
CA LYS A 125 12.57 1.06 1.26
C LYS A 125 11.98 -0.32 1.05
N TYR A 126 10.66 -0.40 1.12
CA TYR A 126 9.91 -1.62 0.91
C TYR A 126 8.84 -1.42 -0.16
N LEU A 127 8.66 -2.44 -0.99
CA LEU A 127 7.51 -2.60 -1.86
C LEU A 127 6.47 -3.44 -1.11
N GLY A 128 5.36 -2.81 -0.74
CA GLY A 128 4.19 -3.52 -0.21
C GLY A 128 3.35 -4.05 -1.37
N ILE A 129 2.96 -5.33 -1.28
CA ILE A 129 2.22 -6.04 -2.32
C ILE A 129 0.97 -6.65 -1.69
N ALA A 130 -0.20 -6.29 -2.23
CA ALA A 130 -1.48 -6.87 -1.85
C ALA A 130 -2.19 -7.47 -3.07
N ALA A 131 -3.01 -8.50 -2.85
CA ALA A 131 -3.83 -9.15 -3.86
C ALA A 131 -5.29 -8.76 -3.66
N ILE A 132 -6.00 -8.56 -4.76
CA ILE A 132 -7.46 -8.46 -4.81
C ILE A 132 -7.98 -9.63 -5.63
N TYR A 133 -8.89 -10.41 -5.06
CA TYR A 133 -9.44 -11.58 -5.73
C TYR A 133 -10.83 -11.92 -5.16
N TYR A 134 -11.56 -12.78 -5.87
CA TYR A 134 -12.79 -13.35 -5.36
C TYR A 134 -12.47 -14.61 -4.54
N SER A 135 -12.77 -14.61 -3.25
CA SER A 135 -12.67 -15.80 -2.41
C SER A 135 -13.94 -16.63 -2.57
N THR A 136 -13.81 -17.84 -3.09
CA THR A 136 -14.92 -18.81 -3.16
C THR A 136 -15.34 -19.27 -1.77
N PHE A 137 -14.39 -19.38 -0.84
CA PHE A 137 -14.64 -19.75 0.56
C PHE A 137 -15.49 -18.72 1.30
N GLN A 138 -15.19 -17.42 1.10
CA GLN A 138 -15.91 -16.33 1.77
C GLN A 138 -17.06 -15.77 0.93
N ASN A 139 -17.12 -16.16 -0.35
CA ASN A 139 -18.10 -15.70 -1.33
C ASN A 139 -18.17 -14.16 -1.42
N LYS A 140 -16.99 -13.51 -1.41
CA LYS A 140 -16.82 -12.06 -1.52
C LYS A 140 -15.47 -11.70 -2.13
N ILE A 141 -15.37 -10.46 -2.62
CA ILE A 141 -14.07 -9.88 -2.97
C ILE A 141 -13.26 -9.70 -1.69
N VAL A 142 -12.04 -10.22 -1.71
CA VAL A 142 -11.07 -10.13 -0.63
C VAL A 142 -9.89 -9.33 -1.14
N THR A 143 -9.48 -8.35 -0.35
CA THR A 143 -8.19 -7.69 -0.51
C THR A 143 -7.30 -8.08 0.66
N THR A 144 -6.15 -8.67 0.37
CA THR A 144 -5.21 -9.10 1.40
C THR A 144 -3.78 -8.80 1.02
N PHE A 145 -3.01 -8.42 2.02
CA PHE A 145 -1.57 -8.30 1.89
C PHE A 145 -0.93 -9.67 1.68
N PHE A 146 0.09 -9.73 0.82
CA PHE A 146 0.83 -10.97 0.60
C PHE A 146 2.32 -10.82 0.32
N GLY A 147 2.90 -9.63 0.23
CA GLY A 147 4.36 -9.53 0.12
C GLY A 147 4.92 -8.19 0.57
N LEU A 148 6.04 -8.22 1.30
CA LEU A 148 6.89 -7.06 1.53
C LEU A 148 8.27 -7.38 0.97
N GLU A 149 8.67 -6.67 -0.08
CA GLU A 149 9.98 -6.88 -0.70
C GLU A 149 10.87 -5.67 -0.41
N GLU A 150 12.08 -5.91 0.08
CA GLU A 150 13.05 -4.85 0.29
C GLU A 150 13.60 -4.35 -1.05
N LEU A 151 13.58 -3.03 -1.25
CA LEU A 151 14.07 -2.39 -2.47
C LEU A 151 15.42 -1.72 -2.20
N VAL A 152 16.47 -2.27 -2.81
CA VAL A 152 17.79 -1.61 -2.88
C VAL A 152 17.73 -0.38 -3.79
N GLU A 153 16.96 -0.47 -4.88
CA GLU A 153 16.74 0.61 -5.84
C GLU A 153 15.24 0.73 -6.15
N CYS A 154 14.73 1.96 -6.35
CA CYS A 154 13.33 2.23 -6.72
C CYS A 154 13.20 2.57 -8.21
N ASN A 155 13.82 1.76 -9.06
CA ASN A 155 13.60 1.87 -10.51
C ASN A 155 12.61 0.81 -10.99
N ALA A 156 12.04 1.01 -12.18
CA ALA A 156 11.02 0.13 -12.73
C ALA A 156 11.48 -1.34 -12.81
N ALA A 157 12.76 -1.59 -13.13
CA ALA A 157 13.29 -2.94 -13.24
C ALA A 157 13.35 -3.65 -11.87
N ALA A 158 13.78 -2.95 -10.82
CA ALA A 158 13.83 -3.46 -9.46
C ALA A 158 12.42 -3.80 -8.92
N ILE A 159 11.44 -2.93 -9.18
CA ILE A 159 10.04 -3.16 -8.79
C ILE A 159 9.46 -4.38 -9.49
N VAL A 160 9.65 -4.52 -10.80
CA VAL A 160 9.18 -5.69 -11.55
C VAL A 160 9.81 -6.98 -11.03
N LYS A 161 11.11 -6.95 -10.73
CA LYS A 161 11.81 -8.10 -10.14
C LYS A 161 11.24 -8.46 -8.77
N ALA A 162 10.98 -7.48 -7.91
CA ALA A 162 10.37 -7.69 -6.60
C ALA A 162 8.98 -8.33 -6.72
N ILE A 163 8.12 -7.82 -7.62
CA ILE A 163 6.80 -8.41 -7.88
C ILE A 163 6.92 -9.86 -8.35
N LEU A 164 7.80 -10.15 -9.30
CA LEU A 164 7.99 -11.50 -9.83
C LEU A 164 8.52 -12.47 -8.76
N ASN A 165 9.37 -12.00 -7.85
CA ASN A 165 9.86 -12.81 -6.73
C ASN A 165 8.74 -13.12 -5.73
N ALA A 166 7.95 -12.11 -5.37
CA ALA A 166 6.79 -12.29 -4.49
C ALA A 166 5.74 -13.24 -5.08
N LEU A 167 5.46 -13.15 -6.38
CA LEU A 167 4.53 -14.10 -7.02
C LEU A 167 5.05 -15.54 -6.96
N LYS A 168 6.35 -15.74 -7.20
CA LYS A 168 6.99 -17.07 -7.13
C LYS A 168 6.99 -17.65 -5.73
N SER A 169 7.26 -16.85 -4.69
CA SER A 169 7.28 -17.35 -3.30
C SER A 169 5.91 -17.81 -2.81
N TYR A 170 4.83 -17.28 -3.39
CA TYR A 170 3.45 -17.66 -3.10
C TYR A 170 2.84 -18.64 -4.11
N GLU A 171 3.64 -19.17 -5.05
CA GLU A 171 3.20 -20.09 -6.10
C GLU A 171 2.05 -19.52 -6.96
N LEU A 172 1.96 -18.19 -7.09
CA LEU A 172 0.93 -17.52 -7.88
C LEU A 172 1.40 -17.35 -9.33
N ASP A 173 0.62 -17.85 -10.28
CA ASP A 173 0.91 -17.68 -11.71
C ASP A 173 0.61 -16.25 -12.17
N ILE A 174 1.63 -15.59 -12.73
CA ILE A 174 1.50 -14.26 -13.33
C ILE A 174 0.45 -14.22 -14.45
N LYS A 175 0.19 -15.34 -15.14
CA LYS A 175 -0.85 -15.42 -16.19
C LYS A 175 -2.26 -15.17 -15.64
N ASN A 176 -2.47 -15.36 -14.35
CA ASN A 176 -3.75 -15.12 -13.67
C ASN A 176 -3.88 -13.68 -13.16
N VAL A 177 -2.84 -12.84 -13.32
CA VAL A 177 -2.89 -11.42 -12.97
C VAL A 177 -3.69 -10.66 -14.02
N ILE A 178 -4.80 -10.06 -13.62
CA ILE A 178 -5.71 -9.31 -14.51
C ILE A 178 -5.54 -7.79 -14.41
N GLY A 179 -4.82 -7.30 -13.40
CA GLY A 179 -4.60 -5.88 -13.18
C GLY A 179 -3.50 -5.60 -12.17
N ILE A 180 -2.82 -4.46 -12.33
CA ILE A 180 -1.87 -3.92 -11.37
C ILE A 180 -2.31 -2.50 -11.04
N GLY A 181 -2.50 -2.21 -9.75
CA GLY A 181 -2.75 -0.87 -9.24
C GLY A 181 -1.51 -0.32 -8.56
N THR A 182 -1.22 0.94 -8.84
CA THR A 182 -0.12 1.70 -8.25
C THR A 182 -0.67 2.97 -7.61
N ASP A 183 0.05 3.54 -6.63
CA ASP A 183 -0.45 4.71 -5.89
C ASP A 183 -0.76 5.90 -6.79
N ASN A 184 -2.06 6.26 -6.82
CA ASN A 184 -2.73 7.41 -7.42
C ASN A 184 -2.01 8.08 -8.61
N ALA A 185 -1.35 7.25 -9.42
CA ALA A 185 -0.30 7.71 -10.31
C ALA A 185 -0.90 8.58 -11.41
N SER A 186 -2.10 8.23 -11.86
CA SER A 186 -2.82 8.96 -12.90
C SER A 186 -3.14 10.41 -12.52
N VAL A 187 -3.80 10.63 -11.38
CA VAL A 187 -4.18 11.98 -10.92
C VAL A 187 -2.94 12.78 -10.51
N MET A 188 -1.98 12.14 -9.85
CA MET A 188 -0.73 12.79 -9.43
C MET A 188 0.16 13.17 -10.61
N LEU A 189 0.36 12.28 -11.58
CA LEU A 189 1.13 12.57 -12.80
C LEU A 189 0.45 13.64 -13.64
N ALA A 190 -0.89 13.57 -13.80
CA ALA A 190 -1.63 14.57 -14.56
C ALA A 190 -1.46 15.98 -13.97
N THR A 191 -1.54 16.08 -12.64
CA THR A 191 -1.40 17.37 -11.96
C THR A 191 0.04 17.85 -11.94
N SER A 192 1.01 16.97 -11.67
CA SER A 192 2.44 17.30 -11.74
C SER A 192 2.84 17.81 -13.12
N TYR A 193 2.34 17.16 -14.17
CA TYR A 193 2.59 17.57 -15.55
C TYR A 193 1.95 18.92 -15.87
N ALA A 194 0.69 19.15 -15.47
CA ALA A 194 0.05 20.45 -15.65
C ALA A 194 0.84 21.58 -14.97
N CYS A 195 1.39 21.32 -13.78
CA CYS A 195 2.20 22.30 -13.06
C CYS A 195 3.54 22.56 -13.72
N SER A 196 4.28 21.52 -14.11
CA SER A 196 5.58 21.70 -14.77
C SER A 196 5.46 22.50 -16.08
N GLU A 197 4.37 22.29 -16.82
CA GLU A 197 4.16 22.95 -18.10
C GLU A 197 3.61 24.37 -18.00
N THR A 198 2.78 24.67 -16.99
CA THR A 198 1.97 25.90 -17.00
C THR A 198 2.14 26.79 -15.76
N MET A 199 2.68 26.26 -14.67
CA MET A 199 2.84 27.01 -13.44
C MET A 199 3.99 28.03 -13.57
N PRO A 200 3.77 29.30 -13.19
CA PRO A 200 4.84 30.28 -13.16
C PRO A 200 5.94 29.88 -12.17
N ARG A 201 7.22 29.94 -12.60
CA ARG A 201 8.39 29.59 -11.77
C ARG A 201 8.43 30.32 -10.41
N ASN A 202 7.96 31.56 -10.36
CA ASN A 202 7.87 32.34 -9.13
C ASN A 202 6.86 31.77 -8.12
N LEU A 203 5.80 31.11 -8.58
CA LEU A 203 4.80 30.48 -7.71
C LEU A 203 5.28 29.12 -7.22
N ASP A 204 5.92 28.34 -8.08
CA ASP A 204 6.55 27.07 -7.68
C ASP A 204 7.66 27.31 -6.63
N PHE A 205 8.52 28.31 -6.88
CA PHE A 205 9.51 28.78 -5.91
C PHE A 205 8.84 29.22 -4.61
N LEU A 206 7.76 30.01 -4.68
CA LEU A 206 7.07 30.48 -3.48
C LEU A 206 6.57 29.32 -2.62
N ILE A 207 5.88 28.35 -3.23
CA ILE A 207 5.30 27.22 -2.49
C ILE A 207 6.40 26.39 -1.83
N SER A 208 7.45 26.07 -2.59
CA SER A 208 8.56 25.24 -2.11
C SER A 208 9.41 25.96 -1.05
N GLU A 209 9.77 27.22 -1.29
CA GLU A 209 10.68 27.96 -0.42
C GLU A 209 10.02 28.51 0.83
N THR A 210 8.71 28.73 0.84
CA THR A 210 8.01 29.12 2.08
C THR A 210 8.25 28.09 3.16
N TYR A 211 8.09 26.79 2.85
CA TYR A 211 8.41 25.73 3.81
C TYR A 211 9.91 25.67 4.12
N ASN A 212 10.78 25.65 3.11
CA ASN A 212 12.23 25.51 3.30
C ASN A 212 12.83 26.64 4.14
N TRP A 213 12.27 27.85 4.06
CA TRP A 213 12.74 29.00 4.81
C TRP A 213 12.47 28.84 6.32
N PHE A 214 11.27 28.37 6.67
CA PHE A 214 10.87 28.11 8.05
C PHE A 214 11.50 26.84 8.63
N SER A 215 11.58 25.76 7.86
CA SER A 215 12.08 24.46 8.35
C SER A 215 13.54 24.53 8.81
N LYS A 216 14.33 25.44 8.23
CA LYS A 216 15.76 25.60 8.51
C LYS A 216 16.09 26.42 9.77
N SER A 217 15.14 27.11 10.40
CA SER A 217 15.46 27.97 11.55
C SER A 217 14.28 28.19 12.49
N THR A 218 14.52 27.90 13.78
CA THR A 218 13.59 28.16 14.87
C THR A 218 13.39 29.66 15.12
N LEU A 219 14.45 30.48 14.98
CA LEU A 219 14.36 31.94 15.11
C LEU A 219 13.43 32.54 14.06
N ARG A 220 13.49 32.05 12.83
CA ARG A 220 12.60 32.44 11.72
C ARG A 220 11.14 32.11 12.01
N GLN A 221 10.89 30.91 12.55
CA GLN A 221 9.56 30.50 12.99
C GLN A 221 9.03 31.39 14.12
N GLN A 222 9.88 31.75 15.09
CA GLN A 222 9.52 32.65 16.19
C GLN A 222 9.20 34.07 15.70
N ALA A 223 10.00 34.62 14.79
CA ALA A 223 9.77 35.94 14.21
C ALA A 223 8.42 36.01 13.48
N TYR A 224 8.12 35.00 12.66
CA TYR A 224 6.82 34.90 11.99
C TYR A 224 5.67 34.70 12.98
N ARG A 225 5.84 33.83 14.00
CA ARG A 225 4.84 33.62 15.05
C ARG A 225 4.51 34.92 15.79
N HIS A 226 5.49 35.77 16.03
CA HIS A 226 5.27 37.09 16.63
C HIS A 226 4.42 37.99 15.72
N ILE A 227 4.78 38.11 14.44
CA ILE A 227 3.99 38.89 13.46
C ILE A 227 2.56 38.36 13.36
N PHE A 228 2.40 37.04 13.28
CA PHE A 228 1.09 36.39 13.17
C PHE A 228 0.20 36.72 14.38
N LYS A 229 0.74 36.60 15.60
CA LYS A 229 0.03 36.93 16.84
C LYS A 229 -0.42 38.38 16.89
N VAL A 230 0.47 39.30 16.51
CA VAL A 230 0.16 40.74 16.48
C VAL A 230 -0.97 41.06 15.50
N MET A 231 -1.03 40.34 14.37
CA MET A 231 -2.04 40.57 13.33
C MET A 231 -3.38 39.85 13.60
N ASN A 232 -3.39 38.83 14.46
CA ASN A 232 -4.54 37.94 14.67
C ASN A 232 -4.91 37.79 16.16
N ASP A 233 -4.83 38.86 16.95
CA ASP A 233 -5.28 38.88 18.36
C ASP A 233 -4.73 37.70 19.18
N ASP A 234 -3.40 37.51 19.16
CA ASP A 234 -2.66 36.45 19.88
C ASP A 234 -2.94 34.99 19.47
N HIS A 235 -3.69 34.76 18.37
CA HIS A 235 -3.86 33.41 17.81
C HIS A 235 -2.55 32.83 17.27
N GLU A 236 -2.47 31.50 17.24
CA GLU A 236 -1.29 30.78 16.76
C GLU A 236 -1.36 30.49 15.25
N PRO A 237 -0.22 30.60 14.52
CA PRO A 237 -0.17 30.30 13.10
C PRO A 237 -0.37 28.81 12.83
N LEU A 238 -0.94 28.53 11.66
CA LEU A 238 -1.03 27.16 11.15
C LEU A 238 0.34 26.69 10.68
N LYS A 239 0.67 25.42 10.97
CA LYS A 239 1.93 24.82 10.52
C LYS A 239 2.01 24.84 8.99
N ILE A 240 3.08 25.45 8.47
CA ILE A 240 3.41 25.40 7.04
C ILE A 240 3.82 23.97 6.67
N VAL A 241 3.20 23.45 5.61
CA VAL A 241 3.39 22.08 5.14
C VAL A 241 4.36 22.08 3.97
N GLN A 242 5.23 21.07 3.91
CA GLN A 242 6.14 20.88 2.79
C GLN A 242 5.36 20.46 1.55
N ALA A 243 5.58 21.12 0.43
CA ALA A 243 5.23 20.61 -0.88
C ALA A 243 6.24 19.53 -1.30
N CYS A 244 5.76 18.31 -1.54
CA CYS A 244 6.50 17.22 -2.14
C CYS A 244 6.15 17.11 -3.62
N ASN A 245 7.16 17.25 -4.48
CA ASN A 245 7.02 17.14 -5.94
C ASN A 245 6.42 15.79 -6.38
N THR A 246 6.61 14.74 -5.58
CA THR A 246 6.13 13.38 -5.86
C THR A 246 4.83 13.03 -5.15
N ARG A 247 4.25 13.90 -4.31
CA ARG A 247 2.99 13.64 -3.57
C ARG A 247 2.08 14.85 -3.62
N TRP A 248 1.23 14.93 -4.63
CA TRP A 248 0.41 16.12 -4.90
C TRP A 248 -0.52 16.52 -3.73
N LEU A 249 -0.95 15.57 -2.88
CA LEU A 249 -1.69 15.85 -1.65
C LEU A 249 -1.05 16.93 -0.77
N SER A 250 0.28 17.01 -0.81
CA SER A 250 1.07 17.96 -0.04
C SER A 250 1.08 19.38 -0.64
N ILE A 251 0.89 19.52 -1.95
CA ILE A 251 0.88 20.83 -2.63
C ILE A 251 -0.45 21.54 -2.40
N GLU A 252 -1.59 20.83 -2.44
CA GLU A 252 -2.89 21.41 -2.06
C GLU A 252 -2.83 21.95 -0.63
N SER A 253 -2.34 21.14 0.31
CA SER A 253 -2.22 21.54 1.70
C SER A 253 -1.25 22.70 1.89
N ALA A 254 -0.12 22.74 1.16
CA ALA A 254 0.80 23.87 1.19
C ALA A 254 0.15 25.16 0.63
N VAL A 255 -0.54 25.07 -0.52
CA VAL A 255 -1.26 26.19 -1.15
C VAL A 255 -2.34 26.73 -0.21
N VAL A 256 -3.17 25.87 0.37
CA VAL A 256 -4.21 26.27 1.32
C VAL A 256 -3.59 26.96 2.54
N ARG A 257 -2.51 26.41 3.12
CA ARG A 257 -1.81 27.03 4.26
C ARG A 257 -1.19 28.39 3.94
N ILE A 258 -0.71 28.59 2.72
CA ILE A 258 -0.18 29.87 2.25
C ILE A 258 -1.32 30.89 2.04
N ILE A 259 -2.46 30.46 1.48
CA ILE A 259 -3.61 31.34 1.28
C ILE A 259 -4.23 31.76 2.61
N ASP A 260 -4.45 30.82 3.53
CA ASP A 260 -5.10 31.08 4.81
C ASP A 260 -4.25 31.98 5.73
N GLN A 261 -2.93 32.07 5.48
CA GLN A 261 -2.00 32.94 6.22
C GLN A 261 -1.34 33.99 5.31
N TRP A 262 -2.02 34.36 4.22
CA TRP A 262 -1.41 35.17 3.17
C TRP A 262 -1.00 36.56 3.66
N HIS A 263 -1.80 37.19 4.51
CA HIS A 263 -1.56 38.57 4.94
C HIS A 263 -0.31 38.68 5.80
N GLU A 264 -0.11 37.71 6.68
CA GLU A 264 1.01 37.58 7.60
C GLU A 264 2.27 37.19 6.83
N LEU A 265 2.17 36.21 5.92
CA LEU A 265 3.27 35.80 5.06
C LEU A 265 3.70 36.94 4.12
N LYS A 266 2.74 37.69 3.57
CA LYS A 266 3.02 38.87 2.74
C LYS A 266 3.74 39.95 3.55
N CYS A 267 3.30 40.22 4.79
CA CYS A 267 3.96 41.18 5.67
C CYS A 267 5.39 40.73 6.00
N HIS A 268 5.56 39.44 6.27
CA HIS A 268 6.85 38.86 6.65
C HIS A 268 7.87 38.83 5.51
N PHE A 269 7.44 38.49 4.29
CA PHE A 269 8.33 38.29 3.13
C PHE A 269 8.32 39.44 2.11
N ASP A 270 7.55 40.51 2.33
CA ASP A 270 7.30 41.60 1.36
C ASP A 270 6.90 41.10 -0.04
N MET A 271 5.98 40.13 -0.09
CA MET A 271 5.60 39.46 -1.33
C MET A 271 4.69 40.30 -2.23
N LYS A 272 4.93 40.25 -3.54
CA LYS A 272 4.11 40.93 -4.57
C LYS A 272 3.47 39.94 -5.56
N LYS A 273 2.18 40.16 -5.85
CA LYS A 273 1.44 39.65 -7.03
C LYS A 273 1.37 38.12 -7.26
N ASN A 274 1.25 37.29 -6.21
CA ASN A 274 1.11 35.82 -6.37
C ASN A 274 -0.23 35.24 -5.89
N LEU A 275 -1.00 35.96 -5.06
CA LEU A 275 -2.25 35.45 -4.46
C LEU A 275 -3.32 35.07 -5.48
N VAL A 276 -3.47 35.83 -6.56
CA VAL A 276 -4.59 35.66 -7.51
C VAL A 276 -4.56 34.27 -8.15
N PHE A 277 -3.38 33.78 -8.55
CA PHE A 277 -3.25 32.43 -9.10
C PHE A 277 -3.45 31.34 -8.05
N LEU A 278 -3.02 31.57 -6.79
CA LEU A 278 -3.27 30.63 -5.69
C LEU A 278 -4.78 30.50 -5.40
N LEU A 279 -5.54 31.60 -5.48
CA LEU A 279 -7.00 31.60 -5.35
C LEU A 279 -7.72 30.88 -6.50
N PHE A 280 -7.10 30.83 -7.68
CA PHE A 280 -7.54 29.98 -8.79
C PHE A 280 -7.23 28.50 -8.54
N LEU A 281 -6.02 28.18 -8.06
CA LEU A 281 -5.62 26.81 -7.80
C LEU A 281 -6.46 26.17 -6.69
N ARG A 282 -6.74 26.88 -5.59
CA ARG A 282 -7.41 26.36 -4.39
C ARG A 282 -8.61 25.44 -4.70
N PRO A 283 -9.69 25.88 -5.38
CA PRO A 283 -10.85 25.02 -5.64
C PRO A 283 -10.50 23.80 -6.50
N LEU A 284 -9.68 23.97 -7.54
CA LEU A 284 -9.26 22.86 -8.42
C LEU A 284 -8.47 21.80 -7.66
N LEU A 285 -7.54 22.23 -6.82
CA LEU A 285 -6.72 21.33 -6.02
C LEU A 285 -7.55 20.62 -4.96
N SER A 286 -8.50 21.31 -4.32
CA SER A 286 -9.40 20.69 -3.35
C SER A 286 -10.31 19.63 -3.97
N ASP A 287 -10.79 19.83 -5.21
CA ASP A 287 -11.58 18.82 -5.94
C ASP A 287 -10.73 17.59 -6.32
N LEU A 288 -9.50 17.80 -6.79
CA LEU A 288 -8.53 16.72 -7.03
C LEU A 288 -8.25 15.94 -5.74
N GLN A 289 -8.03 16.65 -4.63
CA GLN A 289 -7.78 16.08 -3.31
C GLN A 289 -8.95 15.23 -2.83
N ARG A 290 -10.18 15.71 -3.04
CA ARG A 290 -11.40 15.00 -2.67
C ARG A 290 -11.49 13.66 -3.39
N VAL A 291 -11.24 13.65 -4.71
CA VAL A 291 -11.26 12.41 -5.50
C VAL A 291 -10.13 11.48 -5.05
N ASN A 292 -8.91 11.98 -4.87
CA ASN A 292 -7.78 11.18 -4.36
C ASN A 292 -8.12 10.47 -3.05
N LYS A 293 -8.70 11.18 -2.09
CA LYS A 293 -9.15 10.61 -0.81
C LYS A 293 -10.21 9.52 -0.97
N LEU A 294 -11.04 9.58 -2.02
CA LEU A 294 -11.99 8.50 -2.33
C LEU A 294 -11.25 7.27 -2.87
N PHE A 295 -10.24 7.44 -3.73
CA PHE A 295 -9.37 6.36 -4.19
C PHE A 295 -8.51 5.76 -3.06
N GLU A 296 -8.21 6.52 -2.00
CA GLU A 296 -7.54 6.06 -0.77
C GLU A 296 -8.50 5.44 0.26
N SER A 297 -9.81 5.50 0.02
CA SER A 297 -10.80 5.10 1.03
C SER A 297 -11.05 3.58 1.08
N ASN A 298 -11.44 3.12 2.26
CA ASN A 298 -11.45 1.70 2.62
C ASN A 298 -12.67 0.88 2.17
N SER A 299 -13.72 1.54 1.69
CA SER A 299 -15.04 0.92 1.50
C SER A 299 -15.84 1.58 0.38
N VAL A 300 -15.18 2.12 -0.64
CA VAL A 300 -15.88 2.74 -1.76
C VAL A 300 -16.07 1.71 -2.87
N ASP A 301 -17.30 1.70 -3.38
CA ASP A 301 -17.69 0.91 -4.54
C ASP A 301 -16.87 1.34 -5.77
N PRO A 302 -16.09 0.44 -6.40
CA PRO A 302 -15.33 0.73 -7.60
C PRO A 302 -16.12 1.44 -8.71
N THR A 303 -17.39 1.07 -8.88
CA THR A 303 -18.27 1.65 -9.91
C THR A 303 -18.59 3.12 -9.62
N LYS A 304 -18.59 3.51 -8.34
CA LYS A 304 -18.79 4.91 -7.92
C LYS A 304 -17.50 5.73 -8.07
N LEU A 305 -16.32 5.14 -7.89
CA LEU A 305 -15.03 5.84 -8.10
C LEU A 305 -14.86 6.35 -9.54
N VAL A 306 -15.26 5.55 -10.54
CA VAL A 306 -15.23 5.97 -11.95
C VAL A 306 -16.15 7.16 -12.19
N ASN A 307 -17.36 7.14 -11.60
CA ASN A 307 -18.30 8.26 -11.71
C ASN A 307 -17.75 9.53 -11.06
N GLU A 308 -17.04 9.41 -9.94
CA GLU A 308 -16.38 10.54 -9.27
C GLU A 308 -15.26 11.14 -10.12
N LEU A 309 -14.44 10.31 -10.77
CA LEU A 309 -13.40 10.77 -11.70
C LEU A 309 -14.02 11.44 -12.94
N VAL A 310 -15.08 10.86 -13.50
CA VAL A 310 -15.84 11.44 -14.62
C VAL A 310 -16.44 12.78 -14.23
N THR A 311 -17.01 12.88 -13.02
CA THR A 311 -17.61 14.11 -12.50
C THR A 311 -16.55 15.19 -12.30
N LEU A 312 -15.37 14.84 -11.79
CA LEU A 312 -14.23 15.75 -11.67
C LEU A 312 -13.81 16.30 -13.03
N ILE A 313 -13.58 15.42 -14.02
CA ILE A 313 -13.16 15.83 -15.37
C ILE A 313 -14.23 16.71 -16.04
N CYS A 314 -15.51 16.35 -15.90
CA CYS A 314 -16.61 17.17 -16.39
C CYS A 314 -16.67 18.53 -15.72
N SER A 315 -16.50 18.59 -14.39
CA SER A 315 -16.60 19.83 -13.61
C SER A 315 -15.48 20.80 -13.98
N ILE A 316 -14.24 20.31 -14.08
CA ILE A 316 -13.11 21.13 -14.51
C ILE A 316 -13.28 21.51 -15.98
N GLY A 317 -13.59 20.57 -16.87
CA GLY A 317 -13.74 20.85 -18.32
C GLY A 317 -14.82 21.88 -18.63
N LYS A 318 -16.01 21.75 -18.02
CA LYS A 318 -17.14 22.67 -18.22
C LYS A 318 -16.86 24.10 -17.75
N LEU A 319 -15.92 24.29 -16.82
CA LEU A 319 -15.53 25.61 -16.33
C LEU A 319 -14.83 26.44 -17.43
N PHE A 320 -14.12 25.80 -18.36
CA PHE A 320 -13.25 26.46 -19.34
C PHE A 320 -13.72 26.37 -20.79
N VAL A 321 -14.82 25.67 -21.08
CA VAL A 321 -15.42 25.62 -22.41
C VAL A 321 -16.60 26.58 -22.51
N ILE A 322 -16.98 26.93 -23.75
CA ILE A 322 -18.19 27.71 -23.99
C ILE A 322 -19.43 26.93 -23.54
N PRO A 323 -20.46 27.57 -22.97
CA PRO A 323 -21.65 26.89 -22.44
C PRO A 323 -22.43 26.05 -23.47
N THR A 324 -22.29 26.37 -24.75
CA THR A 324 -22.94 25.67 -25.87
C THR A 324 -22.22 24.37 -26.25
N PHE A 325 -21.00 24.15 -25.78
CA PHE A 325 -20.26 22.92 -26.06
C PHE A 325 -20.64 21.83 -25.06
N ASN A 326 -21.14 20.71 -25.58
CA ASN A 326 -21.43 19.54 -24.75
C ASN A 326 -20.13 18.81 -24.41
N PHE A 327 -19.48 19.23 -23.32
CA PHE A 327 -18.25 18.61 -22.85
C PHE A 327 -18.48 17.15 -22.46
N ASN A 328 -17.71 16.24 -23.07
CA ASN A 328 -17.69 14.83 -22.73
C ASN A 328 -16.26 14.45 -22.26
N PRO A 329 -16.13 13.75 -21.13
CA PRO A 329 -14.84 13.39 -20.53
C PRO A 329 -13.97 12.52 -21.45
N ILE A 330 -14.54 11.83 -22.43
CA ILE A 330 -13.81 10.96 -23.38
C ILE A 330 -13.36 11.75 -24.63
N THR A 331 -14.02 12.87 -24.94
CA THR A 331 -13.71 13.65 -26.15
C THR A 331 -12.34 14.29 -26.03
N LYS A 332 -11.40 13.84 -26.89
CA LYS A 332 -9.98 14.19 -26.80
C LYS A 332 -9.66 15.62 -27.21
N ASP A 333 -10.54 16.30 -27.96
CA ASP A 333 -10.31 17.68 -28.37
C ASP A 333 -11.47 18.62 -28.06
N PHE A 334 -11.23 19.51 -27.09
CA PHE A 334 -12.09 20.63 -26.72
C PHE A 334 -11.37 21.98 -26.89
N SER A 335 -10.16 21.98 -27.48
CA SER A 335 -9.27 23.15 -27.52
C SER A 335 -9.86 24.32 -28.31
N ASN A 336 -10.69 24.00 -29.32
CA ASN A 336 -11.36 24.99 -30.16
C ASN A 336 -12.61 25.61 -29.50
N PHE A 337 -13.05 25.06 -28.37
CA PHE A 337 -14.27 25.46 -27.66
C PHE A 337 -13.97 26.17 -26.34
N LEU A 338 -12.72 26.59 -26.11
CA LEU A 338 -12.33 27.28 -24.89
C LEU A 338 -13.06 28.63 -24.76
N ASN A 339 -13.61 28.90 -23.58
CA ASN A 339 -14.16 30.19 -23.23
C ASN A 339 -13.00 31.20 -23.04
N PRO A 340 -12.97 32.32 -23.78
CA PRO A 340 -11.91 33.32 -23.64
C PRO A 340 -11.96 34.09 -22.32
N ASN A 341 -13.11 34.10 -21.62
CA ASN A 341 -13.27 34.77 -20.34
C ASN A 341 -14.12 33.92 -19.38
N PRO A 342 -13.58 32.79 -18.89
CA PRO A 342 -14.29 31.94 -17.95
C PRO A 342 -14.32 32.59 -16.56
N TYR A 343 -15.43 32.37 -15.84
CA TYR A 343 -15.51 32.64 -14.42
C TYR A 343 -14.67 31.59 -13.67
N LEU A 344 -13.64 32.00 -12.93
CA LEU A 344 -12.72 31.06 -12.30
C LEU A 344 -13.14 30.68 -10.87
N SER A 345 -13.28 31.68 -10.00
CA SER A 345 -13.79 31.51 -8.64
C SER A 345 -14.12 32.87 -8.03
N TYR A 346 -14.99 32.90 -7.02
CA TYR A 346 -15.35 34.15 -6.33
C TYR A 346 -14.10 34.87 -5.79
N GLY A 347 -13.20 34.12 -5.14
CA GLY A 347 -11.95 34.68 -4.61
C GLY A 347 -11.04 35.24 -5.70
N PHE A 348 -10.92 34.54 -6.83
CA PHE A 348 -10.15 35.03 -7.98
C PHE A 348 -10.74 36.34 -8.52
N GLU A 349 -12.04 36.36 -8.84
CA GLU A 349 -12.69 37.51 -9.46
C GLU A 349 -12.64 38.75 -8.56
N LYS A 350 -12.98 38.57 -7.27
CA LYS A 350 -12.91 39.65 -6.28
C LYS A 350 -11.51 40.23 -6.17
N LYS A 351 -10.47 39.37 -6.15
CA LYS A 351 -9.09 39.85 -6.02
C LYS A 351 -8.60 40.57 -7.27
N VAL A 352 -9.00 40.12 -8.46
CA VAL A 352 -8.71 40.82 -9.72
C VAL A 352 -9.35 42.21 -9.70
N GLU A 353 -10.63 42.30 -9.30
CA GLU A 353 -11.34 43.58 -9.17
C GLU A 353 -10.65 44.54 -8.21
N GLU A 354 -10.28 44.06 -7.00
CA GLU A 354 -9.53 44.85 -6.02
C GLU A 354 -8.22 45.39 -6.61
N LEU A 355 -7.45 44.54 -7.33
CA LEU A 355 -6.17 44.96 -7.90
C LEU A 355 -6.32 45.92 -9.09
N ARG A 356 -7.40 45.80 -9.88
CA ARG A 356 -7.74 46.79 -10.91
C ARG A 356 -8.07 48.14 -10.29
N ASN A 357 -8.89 48.16 -9.23
CA ASN A 357 -9.28 49.39 -8.53
C ASN A 357 -8.06 50.11 -7.94
N LEU A 358 -7.08 49.35 -7.44
CA LEU A 358 -5.81 49.88 -6.94
C LEU A 358 -4.80 50.26 -8.05
N LYS A 359 -5.14 50.09 -9.34
CA LYS A 359 -4.25 50.30 -10.50
C LYS A 359 -2.95 49.48 -10.44
N LEU A 360 -2.94 48.38 -9.68
CA LEU A 360 -1.79 47.48 -9.56
C LEU A 360 -1.78 46.38 -10.62
N PHE A 361 -2.83 46.30 -11.45
CA PHE A 361 -3.07 45.24 -12.42
C PHE A 361 -3.58 45.81 -13.74
N THR A 362 -2.87 45.57 -14.83
CA THR A 362 -3.27 46.02 -16.17
C THR A 362 -4.20 45.02 -16.85
N ASN A 363 -4.94 45.47 -17.88
CA ASN A 363 -5.74 44.57 -18.73
C ASN A 363 -4.88 43.48 -19.39
N LEU A 364 -3.61 43.79 -19.69
CA LEU A 364 -2.66 42.83 -20.25
C LEU A 364 -2.23 41.79 -19.20
N ASP A 365 -1.94 42.23 -17.97
CA ASP A 365 -1.61 41.33 -16.85
C ASP A 365 -2.75 40.34 -16.58
N GLU A 366 -3.99 40.83 -16.61
CA GLU A 366 -5.16 39.98 -16.43
C GLU A 366 -5.32 38.97 -17.57
N LYS A 367 -5.23 39.44 -18.82
CA LYS A 367 -5.34 38.56 -19.98
C LYS A 367 -4.30 37.45 -19.93
N ASN A 368 -3.05 37.80 -19.57
CA ASN A 368 -1.97 36.84 -19.40
C ASN A 368 -2.25 35.87 -18.26
N LEU A 369 -2.77 36.35 -17.12
CA LEU A 369 -3.12 35.51 -15.98
C LEU A 369 -4.25 34.53 -16.31
N ARG A 370 -5.34 35.00 -16.92
CA ARG A 370 -6.47 34.15 -17.33
C ARG A 370 -6.04 33.13 -18.38
N SER A 371 -5.24 33.53 -19.36
CA SER A 371 -4.67 32.61 -20.36
C SER A 371 -3.84 31.49 -19.71
N ARG A 372 -3.06 31.80 -18.67
CA ARG A 372 -2.34 30.78 -17.90
C ARG A 372 -3.28 29.85 -17.13
N CYS A 373 -4.34 30.37 -16.53
CA CYS A 373 -5.33 29.55 -15.82
C CYS A 373 -6.05 28.59 -16.79
N ILE A 374 -6.44 29.07 -17.96
CA ILE A 374 -7.04 28.26 -19.04
C ILE A 374 -6.05 27.19 -19.52
N SER A 375 -4.78 27.56 -19.72
CA SER A 375 -3.72 26.62 -20.11
C SER A 375 -3.54 25.52 -19.06
N PHE A 376 -3.43 25.88 -17.78
CA PHE A 376 -3.33 24.94 -16.66
C PHE A 376 -4.48 23.93 -16.66
N ALA A 377 -5.72 24.41 -16.72
CA ALA A 377 -6.89 23.55 -16.72
C ALA A 377 -6.96 22.68 -17.98
N THR A 378 -6.59 23.21 -19.15
CA THR A 378 -6.57 22.47 -20.41
C THR A 378 -5.56 21.32 -20.35
N VAL A 379 -4.35 21.58 -19.88
CA VAL A 379 -3.32 20.54 -19.72
C VAL A 379 -3.76 19.52 -18.68
N LEU A 380 -4.28 19.96 -17.53
CA LEU A 380 -4.78 19.06 -16.48
C LEU A 380 -5.86 18.12 -17.01
N VAL A 381 -6.91 18.67 -17.65
CA VAL A 381 -8.00 17.87 -18.22
C VAL A 381 -7.47 16.90 -19.27
N LYS A 382 -6.65 17.36 -20.22
CA LYS A 382 -6.05 16.47 -21.24
C LYS A 382 -5.23 15.35 -20.64
N GLN A 383 -4.48 15.61 -19.57
CA GLN A 383 -3.71 14.57 -18.89
C GLN A 383 -4.64 13.60 -18.16
N LEU A 384 -5.64 14.07 -17.41
CA LEU A 384 -6.64 13.21 -16.75
C LEU A 384 -7.38 12.33 -17.77
N GLN A 385 -7.69 12.85 -18.95
CA GLN A 385 -8.33 12.11 -20.04
C GLN A 385 -7.47 10.96 -20.59
N LYS A 386 -6.13 11.05 -20.54
CA LYS A 386 -5.25 9.93 -20.96
C LYS A 386 -5.39 8.69 -20.08
N TRP A 387 -5.82 8.89 -18.83
CA TRP A 387 -5.96 7.82 -17.84
C TRP A 387 -7.38 7.27 -17.80
N ILE A 388 -8.32 7.87 -18.52
CA ILE A 388 -9.54 7.16 -18.92
C ILE A 388 -9.10 6.17 -20.00
N PRO A 389 -9.32 4.86 -19.82
CA PRO A 389 -9.00 3.91 -20.87
C PRO A 389 -9.68 4.34 -22.16
N GLU A 390 -8.91 4.52 -23.25
CA GLU A 390 -9.47 4.65 -24.62
C GLU A 390 -10.38 3.47 -24.98
N ASN A 391 -10.29 2.43 -24.15
CA ASN A 391 -10.71 1.08 -24.36
C ASN A 391 -11.81 0.65 -23.40
N LEU A 392 -12.79 1.51 -23.10
CA LEU A 392 -14.05 1.03 -22.52
C LEU A 392 -14.61 -0.17 -23.32
N GLY A 393 -14.34 -0.22 -24.64
CA GLY A 393 -14.59 -1.37 -25.53
C GLY A 393 -13.58 -2.53 -25.49
N ILE A 394 -12.39 -2.42 -24.88
CA ILE A 394 -11.47 -3.57 -24.63
C ILE A 394 -11.71 -4.17 -23.23
N LEU A 395 -12.44 -3.49 -22.35
CA LEU A 395 -13.08 -4.19 -21.22
C LEU A 395 -14.05 -5.30 -21.73
N GLN A 396 -14.46 -5.26 -23.00
CA GLN A 396 -15.15 -6.36 -23.70
C GLN A 396 -14.20 -7.44 -24.28
N LYS A 397 -12.88 -7.23 -24.25
CA LYS A 397 -11.83 -8.11 -24.79
C LYS A 397 -10.89 -8.68 -23.72
N PHE A 398 -11.26 -8.60 -22.43
CA PHE A 398 -10.62 -9.48 -21.44
C PHE A 398 -10.69 -10.92 -21.95
N GLY A 399 -9.57 -11.66 -21.85
CA GLY A 399 -9.33 -12.97 -22.46
C GLY A 399 -10.38 -14.03 -22.09
N LEU A 400 -11.53 -13.91 -22.71
CA LEU A 400 -12.63 -14.85 -22.75
C LEU A 400 -12.65 -15.33 -24.20
N ASP A 401 -12.53 -16.64 -24.37
CA ASP A 401 -12.79 -17.27 -25.65
C ASP A 401 -14.11 -16.75 -26.20
N LEU A 402 -14.17 -16.48 -27.50
CA LEU A 402 -15.32 -15.88 -28.21
C LEU A 402 -16.67 -16.55 -27.89
N ILE A 403 -16.64 -17.79 -27.39
CA ILE A 403 -17.78 -18.60 -26.97
C ILE A 403 -18.47 -18.05 -25.69
N ASN A 404 -17.79 -17.26 -24.85
CA ASN A 404 -18.36 -16.78 -23.58
C ASN A 404 -19.05 -15.42 -23.65
N ILE A 405 -18.77 -14.60 -24.66
CA ILE A 405 -19.33 -13.24 -24.75
C ILE A 405 -20.83 -13.28 -25.03
N GLU A 406 -21.26 -14.10 -26.00
CA GLU A 406 -22.69 -14.24 -26.33
C GLU A 406 -23.50 -14.75 -25.14
N LYS A 407 -22.96 -15.72 -24.39
CA LYS A 407 -23.57 -16.23 -23.17
C LYS A 407 -23.71 -15.14 -22.10
N ILE A 408 -22.64 -14.40 -21.80
CA ILE A 408 -22.66 -13.31 -20.81
C ILE A 408 -23.69 -12.25 -21.21
N GLU A 409 -23.76 -11.87 -22.49
CA GLU A 409 -24.72 -10.89 -22.97
C GLU A 409 -26.16 -11.41 -22.84
N MET A 410 -26.41 -12.67 -23.19
CA MET A 410 -27.72 -13.31 -23.01
C MET A 410 -28.12 -13.37 -21.54
N GLN A 411 -27.19 -13.70 -20.64
CA GLN A 411 -27.40 -13.73 -19.20
C GLN A 411 -27.72 -12.33 -18.67
N TRP A 412 -26.99 -11.31 -19.12
CA TRP A 412 -27.19 -9.91 -18.74
C TRP A 412 -28.59 -9.42 -19.11
N ARG A 413 -29.09 -9.75 -20.31
CA ARG A 413 -30.45 -9.39 -20.72
C ARG A 413 -31.53 -10.05 -19.86
N LYS A 414 -31.25 -11.23 -19.30
CA LYS A 414 -32.19 -12.02 -18.48
C LYS A 414 -32.14 -11.68 -16.99
N ILE A 415 -31.08 -11.00 -16.51
CA ILE A 415 -30.89 -10.78 -15.06
C ILE A 415 -32.04 -9.98 -14.44
N ASN A 416 -32.64 -9.06 -15.20
CA ASN A 416 -33.76 -8.23 -14.75
C ASN A 416 -35.12 -8.97 -14.71
N LEU A 417 -35.17 -10.22 -15.19
CA LEU A 417 -36.37 -11.05 -15.12
C LEU A 417 -36.56 -11.68 -13.74
N ILE A 418 -35.55 -11.56 -12.86
CA ILE A 418 -35.54 -12.10 -11.52
C ILE A 418 -35.52 -10.95 -10.53
N THR A 419 -36.23 -11.12 -9.42
CA THR A 419 -36.20 -10.19 -8.31
C THR A 419 -35.05 -10.53 -7.38
N TRP A 420 -34.17 -9.56 -7.13
CA TRP A 420 -32.98 -9.70 -6.30
C TRP A 420 -33.17 -8.99 -4.97
N SER A 421 -32.66 -9.60 -3.91
CA SER A 421 -32.79 -9.06 -2.54
C SER A 421 -31.73 -7.99 -2.23
N ASN A 422 -30.51 -8.13 -2.77
CA ASN A 422 -29.39 -7.22 -2.46
C ASN A 422 -29.02 -6.33 -3.65
N THR A 423 -29.57 -5.13 -3.77
CA THR A 423 -29.28 -4.22 -4.91
C THR A 423 -28.39 -3.03 -4.56
N SER A 424 -28.04 -2.85 -3.29
CA SER A 424 -27.33 -1.65 -2.82
C SER A 424 -25.81 -1.69 -2.97
N PHE A 425 -25.21 -2.88 -2.97
CA PHE A 425 -23.76 -3.07 -3.01
C PHE A 425 -23.39 -4.15 -4.04
N ALA A 426 -22.56 -3.79 -5.02
CA ALA A 426 -22.21 -4.67 -6.14
C ALA A 426 -21.65 -6.03 -5.68
N GLY A 427 -20.76 -6.04 -4.67
CA GLY A 427 -20.16 -7.28 -4.18
C GLY A 427 -21.17 -8.27 -3.59
N ILE A 428 -22.18 -7.78 -2.87
CA ILE A 428 -23.23 -8.61 -2.25
C ILE A 428 -24.25 -9.05 -3.31
N PHE A 429 -24.61 -8.15 -4.22
CA PHE A 429 -25.47 -8.46 -5.37
C PHE A 429 -24.92 -9.61 -6.20
N TRP A 430 -23.66 -9.50 -6.65
CA TRP A 430 -23.06 -10.52 -7.50
C TRP A 430 -22.79 -11.84 -6.76
N ALA A 431 -22.62 -11.79 -5.43
CA ALA A 431 -22.59 -12.97 -4.57
C ALA A 431 -23.93 -13.71 -4.49
N GLU A 432 -25.05 -12.98 -4.48
CA GLU A 432 -26.40 -13.54 -4.60
C GLU A 432 -26.61 -14.18 -5.98
N VAL A 433 -26.25 -13.46 -7.05
CA VAL A 433 -26.35 -13.96 -8.44
C VAL A 433 -25.51 -15.22 -8.65
N LYS A 434 -24.30 -15.30 -8.08
CA LYS A 434 -23.44 -16.49 -8.19
C LYS A 434 -24.00 -17.72 -7.46
N LYS A 435 -24.77 -17.51 -6.39
CA LYS A 435 -25.44 -18.57 -5.63
C LYS A 435 -26.79 -18.97 -6.18
N PHE A 436 -27.39 -18.16 -7.04
CA PHE A 436 -28.70 -18.41 -7.61
C PHE A 436 -28.73 -19.74 -8.36
N LYS A 437 -29.77 -20.55 -8.11
CA LYS A 437 -30.04 -21.81 -8.80
C LYS A 437 -31.45 -21.77 -9.36
N ASP A 438 -31.60 -22.18 -10.60
CA ASP A 438 -32.90 -22.35 -11.23
C ASP A 438 -33.58 -23.67 -10.80
N ALA A 439 -34.76 -23.95 -11.37
CA ALA A 439 -35.50 -25.18 -11.09
C ALA A 439 -34.75 -26.47 -11.47
N SER A 440 -33.69 -26.38 -12.28
CA SER A 440 -32.83 -27.51 -12.65
C SER A 440 -31.63 -27.69 -11.70
N GLY A 441 -31.44 -26.78 -10.73
CA GLY A 441 -30.27 -26.77 -9.85
C GLY A 441 -29.00 -26.20 -10.49
N SER A 442 -29.11 -25.62 -11.69
CA SER A 442 -28.02 -24.95 -12.40
C SER A 442 -28.05 -23.44 -12.14
N ASN A 443 -26.89 -22.76 -12.23
CA ASN A 443 -26.89 -21.30 -12.19
C ASN A 443 -26.93 -20.74 -13.63
N PRO A 444 -28.06 -20.18 -14.10
CA PRO A 444 -28.15 -19.62 -15.43
C PRO A 444 -27.33 -18.33 -15.64
N PHE A 445 -26.77 -17.72 -14.58
CA PHE A 445 -25.97 -16.47 -14.63
C PHE A 445 -24.51 -16.70 -14.20
N GLU A 446 -24.03 -17.94 -14.24
CA GLU A 446 -22.70 -18.32 -13.74
C GLU A 446 -21.58 -17.52 -14.39
N GLU A 447 -21.53 -17.50 -15.73
CA GLU A 447 -20.48 -16.82 -16.48
C GLU A 447 -20.53 -15.29 -16.31
N LEU A 448 -21.73 -14.72 -16.22
CA LEU A 448 -21.94 -13.30 -15.95
C LEU A 448 -21.46 -12.92 -14.54
N ALA A 449 -21.76 -13.73 -13.52
CA ALA A 449 -21.31 -13.48 -12.17
C ALA A 449 -19.78 -13.58 -12.05
N ASP A 450 -19.15 -14.55 -12.70
CA ASP A 450 -17.69 -14.66 -12.75
C ASP A 450 -17.03 -13.47 -13.45
N PHE A 451 -17.65 -13.00 -14.54
CA PHE A 451 -17.21 -11.80 -15.23
C PHE A 451 -17.32 -10.56 -14.33
N ALA A 452 -18.43 -10.40 -13.61
CA ALA A 452 -18.61 -9.30 -12.67
C ALA A 452 -17.59 -9.33 -11.53
N PHE A 453 -17.28 -10.52 -10.98
CA PHE A 453 -16.24 -10.64 -9.95
C PHE A 453 -14.84 -10.34 -10.48
N MET A 454 -14.54 -10.69 -11.73
CA MET A 454 -13.28 -10.29 -12.37
C MET A 454 -13.15 -8.77 -12.42
N LEU A 455 -14.22 -8.06 -12.80
CA LEU A 455 -14.24 -6.60 -12.82
C LEU A 455 -14.12 -6.02 -11.41
N LEU A 456 -14.82 -6.56 -10.43
CA LEU A 456 -14.75 -6.11 -9.03
C LEU A 456 -13.40 -6.40 -8.36
N ALA A 457 -12.65 -7.38 -8.87
CA ALA A 457 -11.30 -7.70 -8.40
C ALA A 457 -10.21 -6.79 -9.00
N LEU A 458 -10.55 -5.86 -9.91
CA LEU A 458 -9.59 -4.90 -10.43
C LEU A 458 -9.11 -3.92 -9.34
N PRO A 459 -7.87 -3.40 -9.44
CA PRO A 459 -7.27 -2.59 -8.40
C PRO A 459 -7.66 -1.12 -8.52
N PHE A 460 -8.80 -0.75 -7.92
CA PHE A 460 -9.31 0.61 -7.96
C PHE A 460 -8.88 1.49 -6.77
N SER A 461 -8.30 0.92 -5.72
CA SER A 461 -7.92 1.64 -4.49
C SER A 461 -6.68 1.04 -3.86
N ASN A 462 -5.75 1.89 -3.41
CA ASN A 462 -4.49 1.47 -2.76
C ASN A 462 -4.60 1.35 -1.24
N ALA A 463 -5.79 1.61 -0.68
CA ALA A 463 -6.04 1.67 0.76
C ALA A 463 -5.63 0.39 1.52
N ALA A 464 -5.65 -0.76 0.84
CA ALA A 464 -5.21 -2.02 1.42
C ALA A 464 -3.71 -2.07 1.68
N VAL A 465 -2.87 -1.50 0.79
CA VAL A 465 -1.42 -1.48 0.95
C VAL A 465 -1.01 -0.43 2.00
N GLU A 466 -1.65 0.75 1.99
CA GLU A 466 -1.42 1.79 3.01
C GLU A 466 -1.69 1.31 4.44
N LYS A 467 -2.76 0.51 4.63
CA LYS A 467 -3.05 -0.11 5.93
C LYS A 467 -1.93 -1.03 6.40
N VAL A 468 -1.28 -1.75 5.49
CA VAL A 468 -0.16 -2.63 5.85
C VAL A 468 1.01 -1.78 6.31
N PHE A 469 1.30 -0.67 5.64
CA PHE A 469 2.35 0.24 6.09
C PHE A 469 2.02 0.89 7.43
N SER A 470 0.74 1.20 7.68
CA SER A 470 0.27 1.63 9.00
C SER A 470 0.54 0.55 10.06
N GLN A 471 0.23 -0.73 9.77
CA GLN A 471 0.53 -1.85 10.65
C GLN A 471 2.04 -2.07 10.83
N MET A 472 2.83 -1.92 9.77
CA MET A 472 4.28 -1.98 9.80
C MET A 472 4.84 -0.93 10.76
N ASN A 473 4.33 0.31 10.73
CA ASN A 473 4.73 1.38 11.64
C ASN A 473 4.32 1.13 13.10
N LEU A 474 3.29 0.30 13.35
CA LEU A 474 2.94 -0.16 14.71
C LEU A 474 3.89 -1.27 15.20
N VAL A 475 4.44 -2.07 14.29
CA VAL A 475 5.36 -3.17 14.59
C VAL A 475 6.81 -2.66 14.75
N LYS A 476 7.30 -1.89 13.78
CA LYS A 476 8.59 -1.20 13.82
C LYS A 476 8.42 0.21 14.38
N THR A 477 8.75 0.37 15.66
CA THR A 477 8.75 1.67 16.35
C THR A 477 10.15 2.27 16.40
N LYS A 478 10.27 3.56 16.76
CA LYS A 478 11.59 4.23 16.92
C LYS A 478 12.50 3.51 17.92
N THR A 479 11.91 2.88 18.94
CA THR A 479 12.61 2.14 19.99
C THR A 479 12.87 0.67 19.61
N SER A 480 12.25 0.14 18.56
CA SER A 480 12.32 -1.26 18.13
C SER A 480 12.59 -1.40 16.62
N ASN A 481 13.62 -0.71 16.13
CA ASN A 481 13.94 -0.61 14.71
C ASN A 481 14.94 -1.68 14.19
N ARG A 482 15.47 -2.54 15.07
CA ARG A 482 16.44 -3.60 14.76
C ARG A 482 15.81 -4.96 14.40
N MET A 483 14.50 -5.01 14.21
CA MET A 483 13.81 -6.24 13.78
C MET A 483 14.18 -6.61 12.34
N GLY A 484 14.62 -7.86 12.14
CA GLY A 484 14.91 -8.42 10.81
C GLY A 484 13.67 -8.44 9.91
N SER A 485 13.89 -8.35 8.60
CA SER A 485 12.83 -8.25 7.58
C SER A 485 11.91 -9.47 7.59
N ASN A 486 12.47 -10.67 7.75
CA ASN A 486 11.70 -11.93 7.82
C ASN A 486 10.68 -11.93 8.98
N LEU A 487 11.10 -11.50 10.18
CA LEU A 487 10.20 -11.45 11.34
C LEU A 487 9.08 -10.42 11.14
N LEU A 488 9.41 -9.26 10.57
CA LEU A 488 8.41 -8.24 10.23
C LEU A 488 7.38 -8.80 9.24
N ILE A 489 7.84 -9.46 8.19
CA ILE A 489 7.01 -10.07 7.15
C ILE A 489 6.06 -11.10 7.76
N SER A 490 6.55 -12.04 8.58
CA SER A 490 5.72 -13.05 9.23
C SER A 490 4.65 -12.44 10.15
N ILE A 491 4.97 -11.39 10.91
CA ILE A 491 3.99 -10.69 11.77
C ILE A 491 2.88 -10.05 10.93
N LEU A 492 3.25 -9.39 9.83
CA LEU A 492 2.29 -8.78 8.91
C LEU A 492 1.40 -9.84 8.23
N HIS A 493 1.94 -11.02 7.89
CA HIS A 493 1.17 -12.14 7.36
C HIS A 493 0.16 -12.69 8.36
N ILE A 494 0.55 -12.92 9.62
CA ILE A 494 -0.38 -13.38 10.66
C ILE A 494 -1.54 -12.40 10.81
N ARG A 495 -1.22 -11.11 10.98
CA ARG A 495 -2.25 -10.07 11.15
C ARG A 495 -3.20 -10.01 9.96
N SER A 496 -2.65 -10.08 8.74
CA SER A 496 -3.43 -10.03 7.51
C SER A 496 -4.29 -11.28 7.33
N GLY A 497 -3.74 -12.46 7.63
CA GLY A 497 -4.44 -13.74 7.53
C GLY A 497 -5.57 -13.91 8.55
N LEU A 498 -5.34 -13.54 9.81
CA LEU A 498 -6.38 -13.54 10.86
C LEU A 498 -7.54 -12.61 10.47
N LYS A 499 -7.21 -11.40 10.00
CA LYS A 499 -8.20 -10.43 9.51
C LYS A 499 -8.97 -10.96 8.31
N ARG A 500 -8.29 -11.60 7.34
CA ARG A 500 -8.92 -12.22 6.16
C ARG A 500 -9.94 -13.29 6.57
N HIS A 501 -9.72 -13.99 7.67
CA HIS A 501 -10.63 -15.02 8.17
C HIS A 501 -11.65 -14.52 9.18
N GLU A 502 -11.68 -13.21 9.48
CA GLU A 502 -12.55 -12.62 10.50
C GLU A 502 -12.44 -13.33 11.86
N LYS A 503 -11.23 -13.78 12.18
CA LYS A 503 -10.91 -14.53 13.40
C LYS A 503 -9.79 -13.84 14.17
N CYS A 504 -9.73 -14.16 15.46
CA CYS A 504 -8.67 -13.74 16.36
C CYS A 504 -7.78 -14.95 16.72
N CYS A 505 -6.64 -14.73 17.38
CA CYS A 505 -5.70 -15.79 17.73
C CYS A 505 -6.31 -16.89 18.63
N ASP A 506 -7.38 -16.57 19.35
CA ASP A 506 -8.11 -17.48 20.23
C ASP A 506 -9.12 -18.39 19.49
N SER A 507 -9.57 -17.97 18.31
CA SER A 507 -10.69 -18.55 17.56
C SER A 507 -10.25 -19.16 16.22
N TYR A 508 -8.98 -18.96 15.85
CA TYR A 508 -8.36 -19.58 14.69
C TYR A 508 -7.79 -20.96 15.03
N VAL A 509 -8.36 -22.00 14.41
CA VAL A 509 -7.86 -23.39 14.53
C VAL A 509 -6.85 -23.65 13.41
N ILE A 510 -5.61 -23.89 13.79
CA ILE A 510 -4.52 -24.18 12.84
C ILE A 510 -4.68 -25.62 12.32
N PRO A 511 -4.58 -25.85 10.99
CA PRO A 511 -4.65 -27.19 10.43
C PRO A 511 -3.54 -28.10 10.97
N ASP A 512 -3.87 -29.37 11.24
CA ASP A 512 -2.90 -30.35 11.74
C ASP A 512 -1.74 -30.55 10.76
N THR A 513 -1.98 -30.40 9.45
CA THR A 513 -0.95 -30.42 8.40
C THR A 513 0.13 -29.37 8.59
N VAL A 514 -0.22 -28.18 9.12
CA VAL A 514 0.74 -27.12 9.44
C VAL A 514 1.45 -27.44 10.75
N LEU A 515 0.71 -27.93 11.76
CA LEU A 515 1.28 -28.32 13.06
C LEU A 515 2.33 -29.44 12.94
N HIS A 516 2.15 -30.36 11.99
CA HIS A 516 3.11 -31.44 11.72
C HIS A 516 4.41 -30.96 11.05
N LYS A 517 4.43 -29.77 10.45
CA LYS A 517 5.64 -29.18 9.84
C LYS A 517 6.50 -28.44 10.87
N ILE A 518 5.95 -28.16 12.05
CA ILE A 518 6.63 -27.43 13.11
C ILE A 518 7.80 -28.25 13.66
N GLY A 519 8.99 -27.65 13.74
CA GLY A 519 10.20 -28.33 14.22
C GLY A 519 10.89 -29.21 13.16
N THR A 520 10.38 -29.23 11.92
CA THR A 520 11.01 -29.93 10.79
C THR A 520 11.93 -28.99 10.00
N LYS A 521 12.89 -29.53 9.23
CA LYS A 521 13.76 -28.71 8.36
C LYS A 521 12.99 -27.82 7.38
N GLU A 522 11.78 -28.23 6.98
CA GLU A 522 10.91 -27.45 6.09
C GLU A 522 10.40 -26.14 6.73
N SER A 523 10.35 -26.06 8.06
CA SER A 523 9.97 -24.84 8.79
C SER A 523 11.09 -23.80 8.92
N TYR A 524 12.32 -24.12 8.49
CA TYR A 524 13.53 -23.29 8.68
C TYR A 524 14.21 -22.91 7.35
N ILE A 525 13.44 -22.62 6.30
CA ILE A 525 14.02 -22.31 4.99
C ILE A 525 14.54 -20.85 4.96
N ASN A 526 15.81 -20.70 4.58
CA ASN A 526 16.49 -19.45 4.18
C ASN A 526 16.66 -18.35 5.24
N ILE A 527 17.47 -18.58 6.27
CA ILE A 527 18.18 -17.47 6.94
C ILE A 527 19.44 -17.18 6.12
N PRO A 528 19.62 -16.00 5.50
CA PRO A 528 20.86 -15.64 4.82
C PRO A 528 22.03 -15.70 5.82
N GLU A 529 23.19 -16.22 5.42
CA GLU A 529 24.38 -16.36 6.28
C GLU A 529 24.77 -15.04 7.00
N ASN A 530 24.40 -13.89 6.43
CA ASN A 530 24.68 -12.56 6.99
C ASN A 530 23.86 -12.23 8.26
N GLU A 531 22.71 -12.86 8.51
CA GLU A 531 21.92 -12.64 9.75
C GLU A 531 22.47 -13.44 10.95
N LEU A 532 23.29 -14.47 10.70
CA LEU A 532 23.96 -15.24 11.76
C LEU A 532 25.11 -14.46 12.42
N ALA A 533 25.68 -13.48 11.72
CA ALA A 533 26.79 -12.65 12.21
C ALA A 533 26.39 -11.69 13.34
N ILE A 534 25.10 -11.43 13.56
CA ILE A 534 24.60 -10.51 14.60
C ILE A 534 24.84 -11.09 16.02
N PHE A 535 25.16 -12.37 16.13
CA PHE A 535 25.39 -13.05 17.41
C PHE A 535 26.87 -13.32 17.74
N GLU A 536 27.82 -12.90 16.89
CA GLU A 536 29.25 -13.12 17.14
C GLU A 536 29.88 -12.14 18.16
N ASP A 537 29.21 -11.01 18.44
CA ASP A 537 29.77 -9.94 19.30
C ASP A 537 29.13 -9.84 20.70
N LEU A 538 28.55 -10.93 21.23
CA LEU A 538 28.23 -10.97 22.65
C LEU A 538 29.47 -11.47 23.43
N PRO A 539 30.14 -10.62 24.22
CA PRO A 539 31.18 -11.09 25.12
C PRO A 539 30.56 -12.06 26.14
N ILE A 540 31.17 -13.24 26.27
CA ILE A 540 30.92 -14.18 27.39
C ILE A 540 31.45 -13.57 28.68
#